data_AF-A0A672VA38-F1
#
_entry.id   AF-A0A672VA38-F1
#
_cell.length_a   1.000
_cell.length_b   1.000
_cell.length_c   1.000
_cell.angle_alpha   90.00
_cell.angle_beta   90.00
_cell.angle_gamma   90.00
#
_symmetry.space_group_name_H-M   'P 1'
#
loop_
_entity.id
_entity.type
_entity.pdbx_description
1 polymer ?
#
loop_
_entity_poly.entity_id
_entity_poly.type
_entity_poly.pdbx_seq_one_letter_code
_entity_poly.pdbx_strand_id
1 'polypeptide(L)'
;MGFGTGCFQRGRGHRVQGAAHAALTHFQPCTGFFPLLFPPGADVWCCLLVPGAILSFASYYGDHMVLQKEPAGAVLWGYGEPGAAVTVALSGDGGLVLMKKMARVKEPSGTWTTILDPMDQGGPYALTARQGSENVTLRDIYFGDVWLCSGQSNMAMTVLQITNASQELAAASRYPYVRVFAAAPSRSDIELEDLERIDLTWAMGISPTSRLSAGCWDVTSMKRPGGGTPIEAWSSPRALRACGISPHQHLSGPQTPSVLWNAMIHPLLNMTLRGIAWYQGEANAFLHTDQYNCTFPALIADWRREFHAGSGRQTDPLLPFGFVQLSTYRRQSRQDGFARLRWHQTADVGVVPNARMPRTFMAVAMDLCDEHSPYGSIHPRDKQNVAHRLQLGARAVAYGEKNLVFQGPYPTRAVLEVPRALLNVTYSQQLVWRRRDTPAFEVCCSSPVSPCGWLPAPVVAVGSHTVTLALPGCGTLVLALRYAWAEWPCEYQSCALYNTQGLPAPPFLLETLRSSNRAGDMELLLLHPSSSLAWGV
;
A
#
# COMPACT_ATOMS: atom_id res chain seq x y z
N MET A 1 -41.56 32.86 10.95
CA MET A 1 -42.75 33.34 11.69
C MET A 1 -43.99 32.66 11.12
N GLY A 2 -45.00 32.36 11.94
CA GLY A 2 -46.40 32.22 11.50
C GLY A 2 -46.81 30.94 10.77
N PHE A 3 -47.49 30.04 11.49
CA PHE A 3 -48.27 28.92 10.96
C PHE A 3 -49.52 29.38 10.16
N GLY A 4 -50.07 28.50 9.32
CA GLY A 4 -51.41 28.62 8.74
C GLY A 4 -52.02 27.26 8.40
N THR A 5 -53.06 26.85 9.12
CA THR A 5 -53.72 25.53 9.07
C THR A 5 -54.85 25.44 8.03
N GLY A 6 -55.15 24.22 7.53
CA GLY A 6 -56.43 23.97 6.84
C GLY A 6 -56.61 22.53 6.34
N CYS A 7 -57.50 21.76 6.95
CA CYS A 7 -57.98 20.45 6.47
C CYS A 7 -59.45 20.57 6.03
N PHE A 8 -59.85 19.90 4.94
CA PHE A 8 -61.24 19.44 4.78
C PHE A 8 -61.34 18.22 3.84
N GLN A 9 -62.26 17.30 4.13
CA GLN A 9 -62.49 16.04 3.40
C GLN A 9 -63.71 16.13 2.47
N ARG A 10 -63.70 15.39 1.35
CA ARG A 10 -64.56 14.20 1.06
C ARG A 10 -64.74 13.95 -0.45
N GLY A 11 -64.65 12.67 -0.85
CA GLY A 11 -65.09 12.16 -2.15
C GLY A 11 -65.10 10.62 -2.12
N ARG A 12 -66.22 9.98 -2.48
CA ARG A 12 -66.44 8.51 -2.39
C ARG A 12 -66.11 7.82 -3.71
N GLY A 13 -65.76 6.52 -3.69
CA GLY A 13 -65.75 5.71 -4.92
C GLY A 13 -65.32 4.23 -4.80
N HIS A 14 -66.28 3.35 -4.51
CA HIS A 14 -66.31 1.90 -4.82
C HIS A 14 -65.29 0.89 -4.23
N ARG A 15 -65.86 -0.25 -3.78
CA ARG A 15 -65.20 -1.54 -3.49
C ARG A 15 -65.31 -2.48 -4.69
N VAL A 16 -64.30 -3.35 -4.87
CA VAL A 16 -64.46 -4.75 -5.30
C VAL A 16 -63.59 -5.62 -4.37
N GLN A 17 -63.94 -6.89 -4.14
CA GLN A 17 -63.39 -7.74 -3.06
C GLN A 17 -62.45 -8.86 -3.56
N GLY A 18 -61.52 -9.26 -2.66
CA GLY A 18 -60.89 -10.60 -2.61
C GLY A 18 -59.58 -10.77 -3.40
N ALA A 19 -58.60 -11.57 -2.97
CA ALA A 19 -58.36 -12.26 -1.68
C ALA A 19 -56.88 -12.75 -1.59
N ALA A 20 -56.44 -13.21 -0.40
CA ALA A 20 -55.09 -13.75 -0.05
C ALA A 20 -53.93 -12.70 -0.04
N HIS A 21 -53.20 -12.47 1.07
CA HIS A 21 -52.20 -13.33 1.76
C HIS A 21 -50.99 -13.70 0.86
N ALA A 22 -49.72 -13.69 1.30
CA ALA A 22 -49.02 -13.18 2.49
C ALA A 22 -47.49 -13.32 2.21
N ALA A 23 -46.52 -12.59 2.80
CA ALA A 23 -46.49 -11.49 3.77
C ALA A 23 -45.23 -10.61 3.53
N LEU A 24 -45.06 -9.52 4.30
CA LEU A 24 -43.80 -8.79 4.47
C LEU A 24 -43.59 -8.52 5.97
N THR A 25 -42.50 -9.00 6.56
CA THR A 25 -42.18 -8.80 7.98
C THR A 25 -41.51 -7.44 8.20
N HIS A 26 -42.26 -6.48 8.72
CA HIS A 26 -41.70 -5.23 9.23
C HIS A 26 -41.04 -5.45 10.60
N PHE A 27 -39.81 -4.97 10.75
CA PHE A 27 -39.23 -4.66 12.06
C PHE A 27 -40.05 -3.54 12.74
N GLN A 28 -40.38 -3.71 14.02
CA GLN A 28 -40.77 -2.62 14.92
C GLN A 28 -39.79 -2.53 16.11
N PRO A 29 -39.40 -1.33 16.56
CA PRO A 29 -38.58 -1.16 17.74
C PRO A 29 -39.41 -1.25 19.02
N CYS A 30 -38.88 -1.92 20.04
CA CYS A 30 -39.51 -1.98 21.36
C CYS A 30 -39.25 -0.71 22.17
N THR A 31 -40.26 0.15 22.30
CA THR A 31 -40.32 1.18 23.35
C THR A 31 -41.59 0.98 24.18
N GLY A 32 -41.44 0.54 25.43
CA GLY A 32 -42.58 0.28 26.31
C GLY A 32 -42.14 0.00 27.74
N PHE A 33 -42.03 1.05 28.56
CA PHE A 33 -41.90 0.92 30.00
C PHE A 33 -43.26 0.51 30.60
N PHE A 34 -43.31 -0.64 31.27
CA PHE A 34 -44.38 -0.99 32.21
C PHE A 34 -43.79 -1.79 33.37
N PRO A 35 -44.02 -1.40 34.64
CA PRO A 35 -43.53 -2.16 35.78
C PRO A 35 -44.52 -3.29 36.12
N LEU A 36 -44.09 -4.55 35.98
CA LEU A 36 -44.76 -5.70 36.58
C LEU A 36 -43.95 -6.19 37.77
N LEU A 37 -44.60 -6.18 38.93
CA LEU A 37 -44.07 -6.72 40.19
C LEU A 37 -43.93 -8.24 40.10
N PHE A 38 -42.71 -8.74 40.28
CA PHE A 38 -42.44 -10.15 40.58
C PHE A 38 -41.78 -10.27 41.96
N PRO A 39 -42.02 -11.36 42.71
CA PRO A 39 -41.45 -11.56 44.04
C PRO A 39 -39.95 -11.89 43.98
N PRO A 40 -39.18 -11.61 45.06
CA PRO A 40 -37.76 -11.93 45.10
C PRO A 40 -37.55 -13.44 45.32
N GLY A 41 -36.68 -14.08 44.52
CA GLY A 41 -36.22 -15.45 44.81
C GLY A 41 -36.17 -16.45 43.64
N ALA A 42 -36.14 -16.01 42.38
CA ALA A 42 -35.91 -16.90 41.24
C ALA A 42 -34.78 -16.38 40.34
N ASP A 43 -33.59 -16.99 40.44
CA ASP A 43 -32.50 -16.80 39.48
C ASP A 43 -32.88 -17.46 38.15
N VAL A 44 -33.70 -16.76 37.36
CA VAL A 44 -33.92 -17.11 35.96
C VAL A 44 -32.65 -16.72 35.19
N TRP A 45 -31.71 -17.66 35.11
CA TRP A 45 -30.67 -17.65 34.09
C TRP A 45 -31.37 -17.72 32.72
N CYS A 46 -31.72 -16.54 32.21
CA CYS A 46 -32.17 -16.37 30.86
C CYS A 46 -30.96 -16.58 29.95
N CYS A 47 -30.66 -17.85 29.67
CA CYS A 47 -29.79 -18.24 28.58
C CYS A 47 -30.45 -17.72 27.30
N LEU A 48 -30.12 -16.48 26.95
CA LEU A 48 -30.22 -15.97 25.60
C LEU A 48 -29.36 -16.89 24.74
N LEU A 49 -30.01 -17.91 24.18
CA LEU A 49 -29.51 -18.67 23.05
C LEU A 49 -29.31 -17.65 21.92
N VAL A 50 -28.10 -17.09 21.87
CA VAL A 50 -27.58 -16.43 20.68
C VAL A 50 -27.83 -17.41 19.54
N PRO A 51 -28.51 -17.00 18.45
CA PRO A 51 -28.71 -17.89 17.31
C PRO A 51 -27.37 -18.49 16.91
N GLY A 52 -27.31 -19.83 16.84
CA GLY A 52 -26.07 -20.56 16.57
C GLY A 52 -25.38 -19.95 15.36
N ALA A 53 -24.13 -19.49 15.55
CA ALA A 53 -23.43 -18.78 14.49
C ALA A 53 -23.24 -19.73 13.30
N ILE A 54 -23.81 -19.34 12.16
CA ILE A 54 -23.87 -20.13 10.93
C ILE A 54 -22.44 -20.49 10.50
N LEU A 55 -22.19 -21.77 10.22
CA LEU A 55 -20.89 -22.22 9.72
C LEU A 55 -20.54 -21.43 8.45
N SER A 56 -19.41 -20.73 8.48
CA SER A 56 -18.92 -19.96 7.34
C SER A 56 -17.40 -19.84 7.36
N PHE A 57 -16.81 -19.55 6.20
CA PHE A 57 -15.47 -18.97 6.12
C PHE A 57 -15.57 -17.45 6.30
N ALA A 58 -14.48 -16.80 6.70
CA ALA A 58 -14.40 -15.34 6.69
C ALA A 58 -14.66 -14.75 5.28
N SER A 59 -15.15 -13.51 5.24
CA SER A 59 -15.76 -12.86 4.07
C SER A 59 -14.91 -12.92 2.79
N TYR A 60 -13.59 -12.82 2.91
CA TYR A 60 -12.67 -12.79 1.78
C TYR A 60 -12.26 -14.17 1.25
N TYR A 61 -12.77 -15.28 1.81
CA TYR A 61 -12.63 -16.59 1.19
C TYR A 61 -13.82 -16.87 0.27
N GLY A 62 -13.56 -17.38 -0.93
CA GLY A 62 -14.59 -17.65 -1.93
C GLY A 62 -14.15 -18.63 -3.02
N ASP A 63 -15.06 -18.97 -3.92
CA ASP A 63 -14.72 -19.71 -5.15
C ASP A 63 -13.69 -18.93 -5.98
N HIS A 64 -12.87 -19.62 -6.77
CA HIS A 64 -11.80 -19.05 -7.61
C HIS A 64 -10.61 -18.39 -6.85
N MET A 65 -10.52 -18.51 -5.52
CA MET A 65 -9.45 -17.84 -4.76
C MET A 65 -8.07 -18.48 -4.90
N VAL A 66 -7.03 -17.69 -4.56
CA VAL A 66 -5.65 -18.19 -4.41
C VAL A 66 -5.25 -18.16 -2.93
N LEU A 67 -4.82 -19.31 -2.43
CA LEU A 67 -4.15 -19.46 -1.14
C LEU A 67 -2.63 -19.43 -1.33
N GLN A 68 -1.89 -18.99 -0.31
CA GLN A 68 -0.43 -18.94 -0.39
C GLN A 68 0.16 -20.36 -0.43
N LYS A 69 0.98 -20.61 -1.44
CA LYS A 69 1.76 -21.83 -1.60
C LYS A 69 2.97 -21.89 -0.66
N GLU A 70 3.61 -23.06 -0.63
CA GLU A 70 4.83 -23.36 0.12
C GLU A 70 5.97 -22.33 -0.06
N PRO A 71 6.88 -22.17 0.92
CA PRO A 71 7.09 -23.00 2.12
C PRO A 71 6.12 -22.74 3.28
N ALA A 72 5.28 -21.71 3.19
CA ALA A 72 4.29 -21.39 4.21
C ALA A 72 3.01 -22.24 4.08
N GLY A 73 2.31 -22.46 5.18
CA GLY A 73 0.95 -22.99 5.20
C GLY A 73 -0.08 -21.88 4.98
N ALA A 74 -1.15 -22.19 4.25
CA ALA A 74 -2.28 -21.29 4.11
C ALA A 74 -3.15 -21.32 5.39
N VAL A 75 -3.33 -20.16 6.00
CA VAL A 75 -4.25 -19.98 7.14
C VAL A 75 -5.69 -19.87 6.63
N LEU A 76 -6.60 -20.53 7.32
CA LEU A 76 -8.05 -20.49 7.08
C LEU A 76 -8.78 -20.21 8.38
N TRP A 77 -9.82 -19.41 8.31
CA TRP A 77 -10.67 -19.12 9.47
C TRP A 77 -12.08 -18.72 9.03
N GLY A 78 -12.98 -18.64 10.01
CA GLY A 78 -14.35 -18.20 9.82
C GLY A 78 -15.17 -18.41 11.08
N TYR A 79 -16.49 -18.50 10.92
CA TYR A 79 -17.46 -18.58 12.03
C TYR A 79 -18.14 -19.95 12.12
N GLY A 80 -18.65 -20.27 13.30
CA GLY A 80 -19.45 -21.47 13.59
C GLY A 80 -19.99 -21.43 15.03
N GLU A 81 -20.80 -22.40 15.44
CA GLU A 81 -21.34 -22.42 16.81
C GLU A 81 -20.22 -22.55 17.86
N PRO A 82 -20.17 -21.72 18.92
CA PRO A 82 -19.10 -21.75 19.91
C PRO A 82 -18.90 -23.12 20.58
N GLY A 83 -17.64 -23.48 20.85
CA GLY A 83 -17.26 -24.75 21.48
C GLY A 83 -17.24 -25.97 20.54
N ALA A 84 -17.89 -25.89 19.37
CA ALA A 84 -17.98 -26.97 18.39
C ALA A 84 -16.64 -27.29 17.70
N ALA A 85 -16.59 -28.44 17.00
CA ALA A 85 -15.46 -28.84 16.18
C ALA A 85 -15.75 -28.67 14.69
N VAL A 86 -14.90 -27.91 13.99
CA VAL A 86 -14.95 -27.71 12.54
C VAL A 86 -13.88 -28.57 11.89
N THR A 87 -14.29 -29.43 10.95
CA THR A 87 -13.35 -30.18 10.10
C THR A 87 -13.23 -29.49 8.75
N VAL A 88 -12.01 -29.06 8.41
CA VAL A 88 -11.65 -28.50 7.10
C VAL A 88 -10.97 -29.58 6.27
N ALA A 89 -11.46 -29.85 5.07
CA ALA A 89 -10.91 -30.83 4.15
C ALA A 89 -10.55 -30.17 2.81
N LEU A 90 -9.33 -30.40 2.34
CA LEU A 90 -8.91 -30.06 0.98
C LEU A 90 -9.00 -31.31 0.12
N SER A 91 -9.66 -31.21 -1.03
CA SER A 91 -9.86 -32.32 -1.97
C SER A 91 -9.36 -31.94 -3.36
N GLY A 92 -8.70 -32.88 -4.04
CA GLY A 92 -8.31 -32.75 -5.44
C GLY A 92 -9.40 -33.21 -6.40
N ASP A 93 -9.08 -33.21 -7.69
CA ASP A 93 -9.93 -33.74 -8.75
C ASP A 93 -10.41 -35.16 -8.45
N GLY A 94 -11.68 -35.44 -8.79
CA GLY A 94 -12.36 -36.69 -8.44
C GLY A 94 -12.80 -36.81 -6.98
N GLY A 95 -12.57 -35.79 -6.14
CA GLY A 95 -13.02 -35.78 -4.74
C GLY A 95 -12.11 -36.53 -3.76
N LEU A 96 -10.88 -36.86 -4.17
CA LEU A 96 -9.88 -37.44 -3.27
C LEU A 96 -9.49 -36.40 -2.22
N VAL A 97 -9.74 -36.69 -0.94
CA VAL A 97 -9.33 -35.81 0.16
C VAL A 97 -7.82 -35.91 0.36
N LEU A 98 -7.11 -34.83 0.08
CA LEU A 98 -5.66 -34.72 0.17
C LEU A 98 -5.20 -34.45 1.60
N MET A 99 -5.97 -33.67 2.35
CA MET A 99 -5.70 -33.37 3.77
C MET A 99 -6.98 -33.06 4.53
N LYS A 100 -6.92 -33.25 5.85
CA LYS A 100 -7.94 -32.79 6.80
C LYS A 100 -7.28 -32.08 7.97
N LYS A 101 -7.87 -30.97 8.38
CA LYS A 101 -7.52 -30.25 9.61
C LYS A 101 -8.77 -30.14 10.48
N MET A 102 -8.59 -30.10 11.79
CA MET A 102 -9.66 -29.88 12.75
C MET A 102 -9.34 -28.64 13.57
N ALA A 103 -10.34 -27.78 13.72
CA ALA A 103 -10.32 -26.61 14.59
C ALA A 103 -11.45 -26.71 15.62
N ARG A 104 -11.28 -26.05 16.76
CA ARG A 104 -12.37 -25.80 17.70
C ARG A 104 -12.81 -24.35 17.55
N VAL A 105 -14.12 -24.12 17.53
CA VAL A 105 -14.69 -22.78 17.56
C VAL A 105 -14.45 -22.17 18.95
N LYS A 106 -13.87 -20.97 18.99
CA LYS A 106 -13.54 -20.26 20.23
C LYS A 106 -14.79 -19.62 20.85
N GLU A 107 -14.86 -19.67 22.17
CA GLU A 107 -15.79 -18.85 22.96
C GLU A 107 -15.06 -17.57 23.44
N PRO A 108 -15.72 -16.40 23.48
CA PRO A 108 -17.08 -16.11 23.01
C PRO A 108 -17.14 -15.66 21.53
N SER A 109 -16.02 -15.58 20.81
CA SER A 109 -15.96 -14.97 19.47
C SER A 109 -16.73 -15.73 18.37
N GLY A 110 -17.00 -17.02 18.56
CA GLY A 110 -17.61 -17.85 17.53
C GLY A 110 -16.69 -18.13 16.34
N THR A 111 -15.38 -17.83 16.47
CA THR A 111 -14.40 -17.99 15.38
C THR A 111 -13.57 -19.26 15.51
N TRP A 112 -13.36 -19.95 14.39
CA TRP A 112 -12.45 -21.08 14.26
C TRP A 112 -11.27 -20.69 13.36
N THR A 113 -10.10 -21.29 13.57
CA THR A 113 -8.89 -21.02 12.78
C THR A 113 -8.10 -22.31 12.60
N THR A 114 -7.53 -22.54 11.42
CA THR A 114 -6.61 -23.64 11.16
C THR A 114 -5.53 -23.24 10.14
N ILE A 115 -4.46 -24.02 10.08
CA ILE A 115 -3.36 -23.85 9.13
C ILE A 115 -3.28 -25.13 8.32
N LEU A 116 -3.41 -25.01 6.99
CA LEU A 116 -3.17 -26.11 6.07
C LEU A 116 -1.66 -26.42 6.04
N ASP A 117 -1.30 -27.68 5.81
CA ASP A 117 0.11 -27.99 5.52
C ASP A 117 0.55 -27.25 4.23
N PRO A 118 1.84 -26.88 4.09
CA PRO A 118 2.34 -26.27 2.87
C PRO A 118 2.01 -27.11 1.63
N MET A 119 1.55 -26.44 0.58
CA MET A 119 1.17 -27.04 -0.70
C MET A 119 1.97 -26.37 -1.82
N ASP A 120 2.44 -27.16 -2.79
CA ASP A 120 3.04 -26.61 -4.01
C ASP A 120 1.99 -25.88 -4.87
N GLN A 121 2.45 -25.08 -5.83
CA GLN A 121 1.58 -24.39 -6.78
C GLN A 121 0.73 -25.37 -7.58
N GLY A 122 -0.57 -25.08 -7.67
CA GLY A 122 -1.48 -25.95 -8.40
C GLY A 122 -2.93 -25.78 -7.99
N GLY A 123 -3.77 -26.64 -8.56
CA GLY A 123 -5.22 -26.60 -8.50
C GLY A 123 -5.83 -27.03 -9.84
N PRO A 124 -7.16 -27.01 -9.97
CA PRO A 124 -8.11 -26.56 -8.95
C PRO A 124 -8.26 -27.57 -7.80
N TYR A 125 -8.54 -27.05 -6.61
CA TYR A 125 -8.94 -27.84 -5.44
C TYR A 125 -10.35 -27.44 -4.98
N ALA A 126 -10.96 -28.30 -4.17
CA ALA A 126 -12.16 -27.99 -3.40
C ALA A 126 -11.83 -27.95 -1.91
N LEU A 127 -12.31 -26.92 -1.21
CA LEU A 127 -12.08 -26.70 0.22
C LEU A 127 -13.41 -26.73 0.96
N THR A 128 -13.63 -27.73 1.82
CA THR A 128 -14.88 -27.92 2.55
C THR A 128 -14.68 -27.78 4.06
N ALA A 129 -15.37 -26.84 4.69
CA ALA A 129 -15.55 -26.80 6.15
C ALA A 129 -16.84 -27.57 6.52
N ARG A 130 -16.80 -28.30 7.65
CA ARG A 130 -17.95 -29.08 8.16
C ARG A 130 -18.08 -28.95 9.67
N GLN A 131 -19.31 -28.79 10.15
CA GLN A 131 -19.70 -28.76 11.56
C GLN A 131 -21.01 -29.53 11.71
N GLY A 132 -20.99 -30.67 12.42
CA GLY A 132 -22.16 -31.55 12.52
C GLY A 132 -22.71 -31.93 11.14
N SER A 133 -23.95 -31.53 10.86
CA SER A 133 -24.61 -31.67 9.54
C SER A 133 -24.30 -30.55 8.55
N GLU A 134 -23.87 -29.37 9.03
CA GLU A 134 -23.57 -28.21 8.18
C GLU A 134 -22.27 -28.42 7.40
N ASN A 135 -22.24 -27.88 6.18
CA ASN A 135 -21.03 -27.80 5.38
C ASN A 135 -21.04 -26.57 4.47
N VAL A 136 -19.85 -26.01 4.24
CA VAL A 136 -19.59 -24.95 3.27
C VAL A 136 -18.43 -25.40 2.41
N THR A 137 -18.57 -25.33 1.08
CA THR A 137 -17.53 -25.76 0.12
C THR A 137 -17.20 -24.64 -0.84
N LEU A 138 -15.91 -24.29 -0.91
CA LEU A 138 -15.33 -23.40 -1.90
C LEU A 138 -14.66 -24.23 -3.01
N ARG A 139 -14.71 -23.75 -4.26
CA ARG A 139 -14.25 -24.45 -5.48
C ARG A 139 -13.30 -23.60 -6.32
N ASP A 140 -12.60 -24.23 -7.26
CA ASP A 140 -11.57 -23.59 -8.10
C ASP A 140 -10.46 -22.91 -7.26
N ILE A 141 -10.08 -23.55 -6.15
CA ILE A 141 -9.08 -23.02 -5.21
C ILE A 141 -7.69 -23.38 -5.75
N TYR A 142 -6.83 -22.37 -5.90
CA TYR A 142 -5.43 -22.58 -6.29
C TYR A 142 -4.49 -22.29 -5.14
N PHE A 143 -3.33 -22.93 -5.14
CA PHE A 143 -2.16 -22.50 -4.37
C PHE A 143 -1.21 -21.74 -5.31
N GLY A 144 -0.79 -20.55 -4.88
CA GLY A 144 0.04 -19.63 -5.66
C GLY A 144 0.71 -18.60 -4.75
N ASP A 145 1.33 -17.56 -5.33
CA ASP A 145 1.83 -16.45 -4.52
C ASP A 145 0.76 -15.38 -4.33
N VAL A 146 0.59 -14.99 -3.06
CA VAL A 146 -0.41 -14.05 -2.58
C VAL A 146 0.22 -12.67 -2.35
N TRP A 147 -0.32 -11.64 -3.00
CA TRP A 147 0.22 -10.27 -2.92
C TRP A 147 -0.87 -9.24 -2.64
N LEU A 148 -0.70 -8.48 -1.55
CA LEU A 148 -1.58 -7.38 -1.18
C LEU A 148 -1.14 -6.07 -1.87
N CYS A 149 -1.99 -5.47 -2.71
CA CYS A 149 -1.86 -4.08 -3.13
C CYS A 149 -2.64 -3.16 -2.18
N SER A 150 -2.04 -2.05 -1.76
CA SER A 150 -2.74 -1.03 -0.96
C SER A 150 -2.18 0.36 -1.24
N GLY A 151 -2.95 1.39 -0.90
CA GLY A 151 -2.52 2.78 -1.01
C GLY A 151 -3.67 3.72 -1.29
N GLN A 152 -3.43 4.77 -2.08
CA GLN A 152 -4.45 5.77 -2.38
C GLN A 152 -4.97 5.69 -3.83
N SER A 153 -5.54 6.78 -4.35
CA SER A 153 -6.15 6.88 -5.68
C SER A 153 -5.26 6.39 -6.84
N ASN A 154 -3.94 6.51 -6.73
CA ASN A 154 -3.01 5.98 -7.73
C ASN A 154 -2.94 4.45 -7.77
N MET A 155 -3.15 3.78 -6.63
CA MET A 155 -3.29 2.31 -6.55
C MET A 155 -4.67 1.86 -7.08
N ALA A 156 -5.71 2.66 -6.81
CA ALA A 156 -7.11 2.38 -7.16
C ALA A 156 -7.47 2.49 -8.66
N MET A 157 -6.52 2.79 -9.55
CA MET A 157 -6.80 3.02 -10.97
C MET A 157 -7.18 1.72 -11.68
N THR A 158 -8.27 1.73 -12.45
CA THR A 158 -8.67 0.57 -13.27
C THR A 158 -7.85 0.49 -14.55
N VAL A 159 -7.85 -0.69 -15.19
CA VAL A 159 -7.17 -0.91 -16.48
C VAL A 159 -7.69 0.04 -17.58
N LEU A 160 -8.95 0.49 -17.53
CA LEU A 160 -9.45 1.50 -18.47
C LEU A 160 -8.82 2.90 -18.31
N GLN A 161 -8.09 3.15 -17.21
CA GLN A 161 -7.49 4.46 -16.91
C GLN A 161 -6.02 4.56 -17.30
N ILE A 162 -5.38 3.48 -17.77
CA ILE A 162 -3.94 3.44 -18.08
C ILE A 162 -3.66 3.69 -19.56
N THR A 163 -2.43 4.10 -19.90
CA THR A 163 -1.96 4.03 -21.29
C THR A 163 -1.89 2.55 -21.71
N ASN A 164 -2.29 2.26 -22.95
CA ASN A 164 -2.37 0.91 -23.54
C ASN A 164 -3.45 -0.03 -22.97
N ALA A 165 -4.48 0.50 -22.28
CA ALA A 165 -5.63 -0.27 -21.74
C ALA A 165 -6.15 -1.40 -22.67
N SER A 166 -6.40 -1.10 -23.96
CA SER A 166 -6.91 -2.07 -24.93
C SER A 166 -5.96 -3.23 -25.21
N GLN A 167 -4.65 -3.02 -25.12
CA GLN A 167 -3.63 -4.06 -25.33
C GLN A 167 -3.54 -4.99 -24.12
N GLU A 168 -3.59 -4.43 -22.90
CA GLU A 168 -3.61 -5.21 -21.66
C GLU A 168 -4.89 -6.06 -21.55
N LEU A 169 -6.06 -5.50 -21.89
CA LEU A 169 -7.32 -6.25 -21.95
C LEU A 169 -7.29 -7.37 -23.01
N ALA A 170 -6.66 -7.13 -24.17
CA ALA A 170 -6.47 -8.18 -25.18
C ALA A 170 -5.44 -9.25 -24.76
N ALA A 171 -4.49 -8.91 -23.89
CA ALA A 171 -3.50 -9.82 -23.34
C ALA A 171 -3.99 -10.60 -22.11
N ALA A 172 -5.09 -10.18 -21.46
CA ALA A 172 -5.62 -10.76 -20.23
C ALA A 172 -5.80 -12.29 -20.26
N SER A 173 -6.22 -12.83 -21.41
CA SER A 173 -6.40 -14.28 -21.62
C SER A 173 -5.11 -15.10 -21.54
N ARG A 174 -3.93 -14.46 -21.62
CA ARG A 174 -2.62 -15.10 -21.46
C ARG A 174 -2.28 -15.38 -19.99
N TYR A 175 -3.07 -14.87 -19.05
CA TYR A 175 -2.84 -15.00 -17.61
C TYR A 175 -4.00 -15.74 -16.90
N PRO A 176 -4.36 -16.97 -17.32
CA PRO A 176 -5.55 -17.67 -16.85
C PRO A 176 -5.51 -18.09 -15.37
N TYR A 177 -4.37 -17.96 -14.70
CA TYR A 177 -4.17 -18.25 -13.27
C TYR A 177 -4.09 -16.99 -12.40
N VAL A 178 -4.14 -15.79 -12.97
CA VAL A 178 -4.28 -14.57 -12.18
C VAL A 178 -5.71 -14.51 -11.64
N ARG A 179 -5.81 -14.21 -10.34
CA ARG A 179 -7.06 -14.06 -9.61
C ARG A 179 -7.06 -12.73 -8.88
N VAL A 180 -8.15 -12.00 -8.96
CA VAL A 180 -8.29 -10.66 -8.38
C VAL A 180 -9.44 -10.66 -7.39
N PHE A 181 -9.18 -10.06 -6.23
CA PHE A 181 -10.14 -9.73 -5.19
C PHE A 181 -9.96 -8.25 -4.84
N ALA A 182 -11.03 -7.57 -4.44
CA ALA A 182 -10.95 -6.22 -3.90
C ALA A 182 -11.92 -6.02 -2.74
N ALA A 183 -11.38 -5.57 -1.60
CA ALA A 183 -12.18 -5.12 -0.47
C ALA A 183 -12.88 -3.80 -0.83
N ALA A 184 -14.12 -3.60 -0.38
CA ALA A 184 -14.80 -2.33 -0.62
C ALA A 184 -14.20 -1.22 0.24
N PRO A 185 -14.19 0.03 -0.25
CA PRO A 185 -13.91 1.19 0.58
C PRO A 185 -14.82 1.18 1.82
N SER A 186 -14.21 1.03 3.00
CA SER A 186 -14.87 1.20 4.30
C SER A 186 -13.93 1.90 5.29
N ARG A 187 -14.46 2.29 6.45
CA ARG A 187 -13.78 3.02 7.53
C ARG A 187 -14.40 2.62 8.85
N SER A 188 -13.57 2.41 9.87
CA SER A 188 -14.04 2.12 11.23
C SER A 188 -13.15 2.79 12.26
N ASP A 189 -13.72 3.30 13.34
CA ASP A 189 -12.97 3.86 14.46
C ASP A 189 -12.37 2.76 15.37
N ILE A 190 -12.78 1.50 15.17
CA ILE A 190 -12.26 0.30 15.85
C ILE A 190 -11.78 -0.76 14.83
N GLU A 191 -10.77 -1.54 15.21
CA GLU A 191 -10.27 -2.67 14.42
C GLU A 191 -11.38 -3.72 14.20
N LEU A 192 -11.70 -4.03 12.94
CA LEU A 192 -12.72 -5.01 12.56
C LEU A 192 -12.10 -6.41 12.45
N GLU A 193 -12.82 -7.45 12.89
CA GLU A 193 -12.37 -8.85 12.79
C GLU A 193 -12.45 -9.37 11.34
N ASP A 194 -13.46 -8.96 10.57
CA ASP A 194 -13.67 -9.33 9.17
C ASP A 194 -14.04 -8.10 8.31
N LEU A 195 -13.99 -8.23 6.97
CA LEU A 195 -14.39 -7.14 6.07
C LEU A 195 -15.90 -6.95 6.11
N GLU A 196 -16.32 -5.70 6.33
CA GLU A 196 -17.74 -5.31 6.27
C GLU A 196 -18.34 -5.50 4.86
N ARG A 197 -17.55 -5.30 3.80
CA ARG A 197 -18.01 -5.34 2.41
C ARG A 197 -16.90 -5.62 1.41
N ILE A 198 -17.25 -6.32 0.34
CA ILE A 198 -16.39 -6.69 -0.79
C ILE A 198 -16.82 -5.87 -2.03
N ASP A 199 -15.86 -5.34 -2.81
CA ASP A 199 -16.12 -4.63 -4.08
C ASP A 199 -16.10 -5.60 -5.26
N LEU A 200 -15.13 -6.52 -5.24
CA LEU A 200 -14.93 -7.56 -6.24
C LEU A 200 -14.62 -8.87 -5.50
N THR A 201 -15.57 -9.82 -5.55
CA THR A 201 -15.30 -11.21 -5.19
C THR A 201 -14.27 -11.80 -6.15
N TRP A 202 -13.60 -12.86 -5.73
CA TRP A 202 -12.60 -13.58 -6.52
C TRP A 202 -13.03 -13.80 -7.97
N ALA A 203 -12.28 -13.18 -8.88
CA ALA A 203 -12.56 -13.19 -10.31
C ALA A 203 -11.37 -13.76 -11.10
N MET A 204 -11.68 -14.48 -12.18
CA MET A 204 -10.70 -15.01 -13.11
C MET A 204 -10.19 -13.93 -14.07
N GLY A 205 -8.88 -13.72 -14.12
CA GLY A 205 -8.23 -12.84 -15.08
C GLY A 205 -8.46 -11.33 -14.84
N ILE A 206 -8.14 -10.55 -15.88
CA ILE A 206 -8.20 -9.09 -15.86
C ILE A 206 -9.44 -8.61 -16.62
N SER A 207 -10.27 -7.79 -15.98
CA SER A 207 -11.47 -7.18 -16.58
C SER A 207 -11.32 -5.66 -16.74
N PRO A 208 -12.19 -4.98 -17.51
CA PRO A 208 -12.19 -3.53 -17.61
C PRO A 208 -12.44 -2.79 -16.28
N THR A 209 -13.12 -3.44 -15.32
CA THR A 209 -13.39 -2.90 -13.98
C THR A 209 -12.36 -3.32 -12.96
N SER A 210 -11.46 -4.27 -13.27
CA SER A 210 -10.36 -4.64 -12.39
C SER A 210 -9.51 -3.42 -12.05
N ARG A 211 -9.43 -3.11 -10.75
CA ARG A 211 -8.48 -2.17 -10.18
C ARG A 211 -7.15 -2.88 -10.06
N LEU A 212 -6.25 -2.60 -10.98
CA LEU A 212 -4.96 -3.27 -11.14
C LEU A 212 -3.90 -2.26 -11.59
N SER A 213 -3.80 -1.14 -10.87
CA SER A 213 -2.53 -0.42 -10.90
C SER A 213 -1.49 -1.31 -10.17
N ALA A 214 -0.30 -1.48 -10.76
CA ALA A 214 0.81 -2.25 -10.18
C ALA A 214 0.61 -3.78 -9.97
N GLY A 215 -0.54 -4.36 -10.35
CA GLY A 215 -0.64 -5.80 -10.65
C GLY A 215 -0.86 -6.78 -9.48
N CYS A 216 -1.34 -6.33 -8.30
CA CYS A 216 -1.75 -7.23 -7.20
C CYS A 216 -3.13 -6.82 -6.60
N TRP A 217 -3.60 -7.47 -5.53
CA TRP A 217 -4.98 -7.36 -5.00
C TRP A 217 -5.32 -5.98 -4.42
N ASP A 218 -6.37 -5.31 -4.89
CA ASP A 218 -6.61 -3.91 -4.51
C ASP A 218 -7.42 -3.73 -3.22
N VAL A 219 -6.80 -3.08 -2.23
CA VAL A 219 -7.44 -2.56 -1.02
C VAL A 219 -7.28 -1.04 -0.99
N THR A 220 -8.17 -0.32 -1.68
CA THR A 220 -8.13 1.16 -1.78
C THR A 220 -9.48 1.85 -1.66
N SER A 221 -9.46 3.06 -1.08
CA SER A 221 -10.61 3.97 -1.04
C SER A 221 -10.75 4.80 -2.32
N MET A 222 -11.94 4.89 -2.89
CA MET A 222 -12.20 5.67 -4.11
C MET A 222 -12.61 7.12 -3.87
N LYS A 223 -12.10 8.00 -4.74
CA LYS A 223 -12.64 9.30 -5.21
C LYS A 223 -13.52 10.12 -4.23
N ARG A 224 -12.92 11.17 -3.65
CA ARG A 224 -13.55 12.51 -3.62
C ARG A 224 -12.61 13.56 -4.25
N PRO A 225 -13.13 14.56 -4.97
CA PRO A 225 -12.30 15.68 -5.40
C PRO A 225 -11.74 16.40 -4.16
N GLY A 226 -10.42 16.58 -4.11
CA GLY A 226 -9.74 17.27 -3.01
C GLY A 226 -9.31 16.43 -1.80
N GLY A 227 -9.38 15.09 -1.84
CA GLY A 227 -8.96 14.26 -0.70
C GLY A 227 -8.32 12.92 -1.07
N GLY A 228 -6.98 12.88 -1.08
CA GLY A 228 -6.22 11.63 -0.98
C GLY A 228 -6.22 11.09 0.45
N THR A 229 -5.74 9.85 0.64
CA THR A 229 -5.63 9.22 1.96
C THR A 229 -4.19 9.28 2.46
N PRO A 230 -3.92 9.97 3.59
CA PRO A 230 -2.59 10.08 4.15
C PRO A 230 -2.23 8.77 4.87
N ILE A 231 -0.93 8.51 5.10
CA ILE A 231 -0.42 7.26 5.66
C ILE A 231 -0.96 6.99 7.07
N GLU A 232 -1.35 8.05 7.78
CA GLU A 232 -2.02 8.03 9.07
C GLU A 232 -3.30 7.20 9.04
N ALA A 233 -4.11 7.30 7.99
CA ALA A 233 -5.35 6.51 7.87
C ALA A 233 -5.08 5.00 7.72
N TRP A 234 -3.92 4.63 7.16
CA TRP A 234 -3.49 3.26 6.85
C TRP A 234 -2.57 2.63 7.92
N SER A 235 -2.17 3.42 8.91
CA SER A 235 -1.29 3.00 10.00
C SER A 235 -2.09 2.59 11.23
N SER A 236 -1.64 1.55 11.93
CA SER A 236 -2.22 1.23 13.25
C SER A 236 -1.96 2.37 14.24
N PRO A 237 -2.79 2.52 15.30
CA PRO A 237 -2.55 3.53 16.32
C PRO A 237 -1.19 3.39 17.01
N ARG A 238 -0.62 2.18 17.03
CA ARG A 238 0.70 1.85 17.59
C ARG A 238 1.84 2.35 16.70
N ALA A 239 1.76 2.16 15.38
CA ALA A 239 2.74 2.70 14.43
C ALA A 239 2.80 4.23 14.49
N LEU A 240 1.63 4.88 14.63
CA LEU A 240 1.52 6.33 14.73
C LEU A 240 2.09 6.90 16.03
N ARG A 241 1.79 6.27 17.18
CA ARG A 241 2.38 6.66 18.47
C ARG A 241 3.90 6.55 18.47
N ALA A 242 4.48 5.57 17.77
CA ALA A 242 5.94 5.42 17.65
C ALA A 242 6.61 6.61 16.93
N CYS A 243 5.85 7.39 16.15
CA CYS A 243 6.31 8.60 15.46
C CYS A 243 5.72 9.90 16.03
N GLY A 244 5.11 9.86 17.23
CA GLY A 244 4.53 11.02 17.89
C GLY A 244 3.23 11.55 17.26
N ILE A 245 2.59 10.80 16.36
CA ILE A 245 1.32 11.19 15.74
C ILE A 245 0.15 10.83 16.69
N SER A 246 -0.67 11.83 17.03
CA SER A 246 -1.82 11.66 17.91
C SER A 246 -3.10 11.29 17.12
N PRO A 247 -3.92 10.34 17.59
CA PRO A 247 -5.20 10.00 16.94
C PRO A 247 -6.21 11.15 16.87
N HIS A 248 -6.11 12.15 17.76
CA HIS A 248 -7.09 13.24 17.89
C HIS A 248 -6.86 14.44 16.95
N GLN A 249 -6.10 14.27 15.86
CA GLN A 249 -5.96 15.31 14.85
C GLN A 249 -7.31 15.61 14.18
N HIS A 250 -7.56 16.88 13.82
CA HIS A 250 -8.80 17.34 13.18
C HIS A 250 -8.96 16.90 11.70
N LEU A 251 -8.61 15.66 11.40
CA LEU A 251 -8.81 15.01 10.10
C LEU A 251 -10.13 14.26 10.11
N SER A 252 -10.87 14.33 9.00
CA SER A 252 -12.19 13.70 8.85
C SER A 252 -12.27 12.79 7.63
N GLY A 253 -13.33 11.99 7.54
CA GLY A 253 -13.56 11.13 6.37
C GLY A 253 -12.54 9.99 6.30
N PRO A 254 -11.95 9.69 5.12
CA PRO A 254 -10.91 8.67 4.96
C PRO A 254 -9.50 9.17 5.33
N GLN A 255 -9.38 10.35 5.94
CA GLN A 255 -8.10 10.92 6.38
C GLN A 255 -7.87 10.81 7.90
N THR A 256 -8.92 10.48 8.66
CA THR A 256 -8.84 10.25 10.10
C THR A 256 -7.82 9.13 10.39
N PRO A 257 -6.91 9.29 11.37
CA PRO A 257 -5.92 8.27 11.70
C PRO A 257 -6.53 6.88 11.92
N SER A 258 -5.84 5.87 11.42
CA SER A 258 -6.14 4.43 11.55
C SER A 258 -7.48 3.92 10.98
N VAL A 259 -8.39 4.75 10.46
CA VAL A 259 -9.73 4.27 10.07
C VAL A 259 -9.74 3.30 8.87
N LEU A 260 -8.72 3.34 8.00
CA LEU A 260 -8.56 2.42 6.87
C LEU A 260 -7.75 1.18 7.28
N TRP A 261 -6.76 1.33 8.16
CA TRP A 261 -6.12 0.19 8.84
C TRP A 261 -7.19 -0.69 9.49
N ASN A 262 -8.02 -0.09 10.34
CA ASN A 262 -9.07 -0.72 11.13
C ASN A 262 -10.08 -1.53 10.28
N ALA A 263 -10.52 -0.99 9.15
CA ALA A 263 -11.61 -1.55 8.36
C ALA A 263 -11.17 -2.34 7.10
N MET A 264 -9.94 -2.13 6.63
CA MET A 264 -9.48 -2.65 5.34
C MET A 264 -8.20 -3.49 5.42
N ILE A 265 -7.36 -3.30 6.44
CA ILE A 265 -6.10 -4.06 6.60
C ILE A 265 -6.17 -5.04 7.77
N HIS A 266 -6.69 -4.62 8.93
CA HIS A 266 -6.80 -5.45 10.13
C HIS A 266 -7.59 -6.77 9.89
N PRO A 267 -8.74 -6.78 9.17
CA PRO A 267 -9.43 -8.03 8.79
C PRO A 267 -8.57 -9.05 8.02
N LEU A 268 -7.56 -8.58 7.29
CA LEU A 268 -6.73 -9.41 6.41
C LEU A 268 -5.52 -10.01 7.14
N LEU A 269 -5.28 -9.68 8.41
CA LEU A 269 -4.05 -10.09 9.13
C LEU A 269 -3.88 -11.62 9.27
N ASN A 270 -4.97 -12.37 9.19
CA ASN A 270 -4.94 -13.83 9.18
C ASN A 270 -4.49 -14.41 7.83
N MET A 271 -4.36 -13.62 6.75
CA MET A 271 -3.89 -14.11 5.46
C MET A 271 -2.39 -14.41 5.48
N THR A 272 -2.00 -15.57 4.95
CA THR A 272 -0.60 -15.84 4.61
C THR A 272 -0.22 -15.07 3.34
N LEU A 273 0.81 -14.22 3.38
CA LEU A 273 1.22 -13.38 2.25
C LEU A 273 2.65 -13.69 1.73
N ARG A 274 2.86 -13.56 0.42
CA ARG A 274 4.21 -13.53 -0.21
C ARG A 274 4.85 -12.16 -0.16
N GLY A 275 4.06 -11.10 -0.29
CA GLY A 275 4.55 -9.73 -0.32
C GLY A 275 3.45 -8.67 -0.38
N ILE A 276 3.87 -7.41 -0.31
CA ILE A 276 3.00 -6.23 -0.38
C ILE A 276 3.51 -5.29 -1.47
N ALA A 277 2.58 -4.66 -2.19
CA ALA A 277 2.84 -3.56 -3.11
C ALA A 277 2.07 -2.31 -2.66
N TRP A 278 2.77 -1.17 -2.57
CA TRP A 278 2.25 0.05 -1.96
C TRP A 278 2.38 1.26 -2.90
N TYR A 279 1.30 2.02 -3.09
CA TYR A 279 1.35 3.29 -3.83
C TYR A 279 0.55 4.36 -3.11
N GLN A 280 1.25 5.08 -2.23
CA GLN A 280 0.72 6.23 -1.51
C GLN A 280 1.85 7.20 -1.14
N GLY A 281 1.45 8.45 -0.97
CA GLY A 281 2.24 9.51 -0.37
C GLY A 281 1.72 10.90 -0.75
N GLU A 282 0.98 11.02 -1.85
CA GLU A 282 0.65 12.33 -2.44
C GLU A 282 -0.19 13.23 -1.53
N ALA A 283 -0.97 12.66 -0.61
CA ALA A 283 -1.60 13.43 0.48
C ALA A 283 -0.58 13.96 1.49
N ASN A 284 0.40 13.14 1.88
CA ASN A 284 1.46 13.52 2.82
C ASN A 284 2.51 14.49 2.23
N ALA A 285 2.56 14.63 0.90
CA ALA A 285 3.31 15.74 0.28
C ALA A 285 2.81 17.13 0.75
N PHE A 286 1.62 17.21 1.34
CA PHE A 286 1.00 18.42 1.90
C PHE A 286 0.61 18.31 3.39
N LEU A 287 0.83 17.15 4.02
CA LEU A 287 0.43 16.85 5.40
C LEU A 287 1.49 16.00 6.08
N HIS A 288 2.14 16.56 7.11
CA HIS A 288 3.19 15.87 7.88
C HIS A 288 4.35 15.33 7.01
N THR A 289 4.73 16.07 5.96
CA THR A 289 5.71 15.64 4.95
C THR A 289 6.98 15.04 5.54
N ASP A 290 7.61 15.72 6.50
CA ASP A 290 8.86 15.26 7.13
C ASP A 290 8.66 14.02 8.01
N GLN A 291 7.51 13.94 8.70
CA GLN A 291 7.20 12.81 9.58
C GLN A 291 7.00 11.50 8.80
N TYR A 292 6.82 11.56 7.48
CA TYR A 292 6.82 10.40 6.59
C TYR A 292 8.11 9.58 6.68
N ASN A 293 9.25 10.22 7.03
CA ASN A 293 10.52 9.52 7.26
C ASN A 293 10.49 8.58 8.46
N CYS A 294 9.49 8.71 9.33
CA CYS A 294 9.22 7.85 10.47
C CYS A 294 7.99 6.98 10.21
N THR A 295 6.86 7.57 9.80
CA THR A 295 5.57 6.87 9.71
C THR A 295 5.58 5.78 8.64
N PHE A 296 6.31 5.93 7.54
CA PHE A 296 6.37 4.89 6.51
C PHE A 296 7.23 3.67 6.91
N PRO A 297 8.47 3.84 7.43
CA PRO A 297 9.20 2.73 8.05
C PRO A 297 8.44 2.09 9.22
N ALA A 298 7.74 2.89 10.04
CA ALA A 298 6.91 2.38 11.13
C ALA A 298 5.73 1.55 10.61
N LEU A 299 5.00 2.01 9.58
CA LEU A 299 3.93 1.24 8.93
C LEU A 299 4.46 -0.11 8.42
N ILE A 300 5.57 -0.13 7.69
CA ILE A 300 6.16 -1.37 7.15
C ILE A 300 6.53 -2.34 8.27
N ALA A 301 7.18 -1.86 9.34
CA ALA A 301 7.54 -2.68 10.49
C ALA A 301 6.31 -3.20 11.26
N ASP A 302 5.27 -2.37 11.38
CA ASP A 302 4.03 -2.71 12.07
C ASP A 302 3.24 -3.77 11.29
N TRP A 303 3.01 -3.56 9.99
CA TRP A 303 2.33 -4.50 9.12
C TRP A 303 3.05 -5.86 9.07
N ARG A 304 4.39 -5.87 8.95
CA ARG A 304 5.19 -7.11 9.04
C ARG A 304 4.91 -7.90 10.31
N ARG A 305 4.92 -7.23 11.46
CA ARG A 305 4.67 -7.86 12.76
C ARG A 305 3.23 -8.36 12.87
N GLU A 306 2.24 -7.58 12.45
CA GLU A 306 0.84 -7.98 12.57
C GLU A 306 0.45 -9.09 11.59
N PHE A 307 0.87 -9.03 10.31
CA PHE A 307 0.62 -10.12 9.37
C PHE A 307 1.38 -11.40 9.79
N HIS A 308 2.60 -11.29 10.32
CA HIS A 308 3.29 -12.46 10.89
C HIS A 308 2.53 -13.03 12.11
N ALA A 309 2.01 -12.19 12.99
CA ALA A 309 1.27 -12.64 14.18
C ALA A 309 -0.09 -13.25 13.83
N GLY A 310 -0.92 -12.55 13.04
CA GLY A 310 -2.28 -12.97 12.67
C GLY A 310 -2.29 -14.24 11.83
N SER A 311 -1.37 -14.36 10.86
CA SER A 311 -1.21 -15.59 10.06
C SER A 311 -0.59 -16.77 10.82
N GLY A 312 -0.57 -16.78 12.16
CA GLY A 312 0.00 -17.88 12.93
C GLY A 312 1.48 -18.15 12.61
N ARG A 313 2.24 -17.08 12.33
CA ARG A 313 3.66 -17.08 11.92
C ARG A 313 3.94 -17.66 10.52
N GLN A 314 2.93 -17.81 9.67
CA GLN A 314 3.09 -18.30 8.30
C GLN A 314 3.60 -17.22 7.32
N THR A 315 3.12 -15.98 7.45
CA THR A 315 3.69 -14.84 6.71
C THR A 315 5.09 -14.53 7.21
N ASP A 316 6.03 -14.30 6.29
CA ASP A 316 7.44 -14.03 6.60
C ASP A 316 7.61 -12.79 7.51
N PRO A 317 8.35 -12.85 8.64
CA PRO A 317 8.52 -11.71 9.55
C PRO A 317 9.26 -10.52 8.92
N LEU A 318 9.99 -10.73 7.82
CA LEU A 318 10.54 -9.69 6.96
C LEU A 318 9.87 -9.69 5.58
N LEU A 319 8.54 -9.81 5.57
CA LEU A 319 7.65 -9.75 4.40
C LEU A 319 8.15 -8.74 3.36
N PRO A 320 8.46 -9.18 2.13
CA PRO A 320 8.85 -8.28 1.04
C PRO A 320 7.84 -7.15 0.82
N PHE A 321 8.33 -5.91 0.80
CA PHE A 321 7.49 -4.72 0.71
C PHE A 321 7.96 -3.84 -0.46
N GLY A 322 7.23 -3.89 -1.56
CA GLY A 322 7.44 -3.03 -2.73
C GLY A 322 6.66 -1.74 -2.60
N PHE A 323 7.23 -0.61 -3.03
CA PHE A 323 6.49 0.64 -3.13
C PHE A 323 6.82 1.46 -4.37
N VAL A 324 5.92 2.35 -4.75
CA VAL A 324 6.12 3.29 -5.86
C VAL A 324 6.53 4.64 -5.29
N GLN A 325 7.70 5.13 -5.72
CA GLN A 325 8.11 6.50 -5.45
C GLN A 325 7.14 7.46 -6.10
N LEU A 326 6.82 8.58 -5.46
CA LEU A 326 5.89 9.54 -6.06
C LEU A 326 6.36 10.02 -7.43
N SER A 327 5.41 10.05 -8.37
CA SER A 327 5.59 10.71 -9.67
C SER A 327 5.52 12.24 -9.49
N THR A 328 5.21 12.97 -10.54
CA THR A 328 5.10 14.43 -10.53
C THR A 328 3.69 14.90 -10.15
N TYR A 329 3.51 16.22 -9.93
CA TYR A 329 2.19 16.82 -9.84
C TYR A 329 2.11 18.16 -10.59
N ARG A 330 2.67 19.25 -10.07
CA ARG A 330 2.65 20.57 -10.72
C ARG A 330 4.00 20.92 -11.32
N ARG A 331 3.97 21.35 -12.59
CA ARG A 331 5.14 21.89 -13.29
C ARG A 331 5.51 23.26 -12.70
N GLN A 332 6.81 23.54 -12.59
CA GLN A 332 7.36 24.82 -12.06
C GLN A 332 6.90 25.20 -10.63
N SER A 333 6.47 24.23 -9.82
CA SER A 333 6.16 24.44 -8.41
C SER A 333 7.40 24.94 -7.63
N ARG A 334 7.21 25.95 -6.77
CA ARG A 334 8.20 26.35 -5.76
C ARG A 334 8.14 25.51 -4.48
N GLN A 335 7.15 24.64 -4.35
CA GLN A 335 7.01 23.74 -3.20
C GLN A 335 7.84 22.48 -3.44
N ASP A 336 8.55 22.04 -2.41
CA ASP A 336 9.42 20.86 -2.45
C ASP A 336 8.78 19.62 -1.83
N GLY A 337 7.52 19.70 -1.37
CA GLY A 337 6.83 18.64 -0.64
C GLY A 337 6.84 17.27 -1.34
N PHE A 338 6.72 17.24 -2.67
CA PHE A 338 6.88 16.00 -3.45
C PHE A 338 8.33 15.48 -3.43
N ALA A 339 9.33 16.34 -3.60
CA ALA A 339 10.74 15.93 -3.60
C ALA A 339 11.19 15.44 -2.22
N ARG A 340 10.82 16.17 -1.16
CA ARG A 340 10.95 15.74 0.24
C ARG A 340 10.29 14.40 0.47
N LEU A 341 9.04 14.22 0.04
CA LEU A 341 8.38 12.93 0.24
C LEU A 341 9.04 11.77 -0.53
N ARG A 342 9.55 11.99 -1.76
CA ARG A 342 10.34 10.96 -2.47
C ARG A 342 11.59 10.54 -1.70
N TRP A 343 12.22 11.47 -0.96
CA TRP A 343 13.33 11.20 -0.05
C TRP A 343 12.86 10.46 1.21
N HIS A 344 11.82 10.95 1.88
CA HIS A 344 11.24 10.34 3.09
C HIS A 344 10.67 8.93 2.85
N GLN A 345 10.15 8.65 1.65
CA GLN A 345 9.76 7.30 1.19
C GLN A 345 10.91 6.29 1.27
N THR A 346 12.17 6.75 1.27
CA THR A 346 13.38 5.91 1.42
C THR A 346 13.97 5.92 2.84
N ALA A 347 13.25 6.49 3.82
CA ALA A 347 13.72 6.66 5.20
C ALA A 347 14.97 7.58 5.30
N ASP A 348 15.06 8.55 4.39
CA ASP A 348 16.14 9.54 4.22
C ASP A 348 17.49 8.95 3.80
N VAL A 349 17.46 7.99 2.86
CA VAL A 349 18.65 7.28 2.36
C VAL A 349 18.81 7.37 0.82
N GLY A 350 17.74 7.69 0.10
CA GLY A 350 17.65 7.75 -1.37
C GLY A 350 17.49 6.40 -2.08
N VAL A 351 17.78 5.30 -1.38
CA VAL A 351 17.67 3.92 -1.90
C VAL A 351 17.06 2.96 -0.88
N VAL A 352 16.53 1.86 -1.40
CA VAL A 352 16.03 0.69 -0.66
C VAL A 352 16.45 -0.61 -1.36
N PRO A 353 16.65 -1.74 -0.65
CA PRO A 353 16.56 -1.89 0.79
C PRO A 353 17.67 -1.13 1.53
N ASN A 354 17.41 -0.72 2.77
CA ASN A 354 18.40 -0.06 3.63
C ASN A 354 18.24 -0.51 5.09
N ALA A 355 19.09 -0.01 5.99
CA ALA A 355 19.12 -0.46 7.39
C ALA A 355 17.79 -0.24 8.15
N ARG A 356 17.02 0.81 7.81
CA ARG A 356 15.70 1.09 8.42
C ARG A 356 14.58 0.31 7.73
N MET A 357 14.78 -0.09 6.47
CA MET A 357 13.82 -0.81 5.64
C MET A 357 14.49 -2.01 4.92
N PRO A 358 14.76 -3.11 5.64
CA PRO A 358 15.27 -4.33 5.02
C PRO A 358 14.20 -5.00 4.15
N ARG A 359 14.62 -5.74 3.12
CA ARG A 359 13.73 -6.46 2.16
C ARG A 359 12.60 -5.59 1.58
N THR A 360 12.89 -4.33 1.30
CA THR A 360 12.01 -3.45 0.53
C THR A 360 12.59 -3.15 -0.84
N PHE A 361 11.74 -2.77 -1.79
CA PHE A 361 12.13 -2.40 -3.14
C PHE A 361 11.25 -1.25 -3.64
N MET A 362 11.78 -0.44 -4.56
CA MET A 362 11.13 0.79 -5.00
C MET A 362 11.08 0.88 -6.52
N ALA A 363 9.88 1.12 -7.07
CA ALA A 363 9.74 1.65 -8.42
C ALA A 363 9.90 3.17 -8.39
N VAL A 364 11.02 3.69 -8.90
CA VAL A 364 11.14 5.12 -9.25
C VAL A 364 10.07 5.43 -10.30
N ALA A 365 9.32 6.52 -10.13
CA ALA A 365 8.27 6.93 -11.09
C ALA A 365 8.24 8.45 -11.38
N MET A 366 9.24 9.22 -10.92
CA MET A 366 9.31 10.67 -11.16
C MET A 366 9.57 11.06 -12.62
N ASP A 367 10.02 10.12 -13.45
CA ASP A 367 10.15 10.25 -14.90
C ASP A 367 8.90 9.79 -15.67
N LEU A 368 7.87 9.27 -14.99
CA LEU A 368 6.63 8.80 -15.60
C LEU A 368 5.53 9.86 -15.49
N CYS A 369 5.89 11.13 -15.66
CA CYS A 369 4.99 12.27 -15.55
C CYS A 369 3.94 12.31 -16.68
N ASP A 370 2.74 12.85 -16.39
CA ASP A 370 1.63 12.95 -17.36
C ASP A 370 0.81 14.22 -17.12
N GLU A 371 1.25 15.35 -17.69
CA GLU A 371 0.63 16.67 -17.47
C GLU A 371 -0.83 16.73 -17.95
N HIS A 372 -1.16 15.88 -18.94
CA HIS A 372 -2.46 15.82 -19.59
C HIS A 372 -3.30 14.61 -19.15
N SER A 373 -2.99 14.02 -17.99
CA SER A 373 -3.81 12.95 -17.42
C SER A 373 -5.23 13.49 -17.13
N PRO A 374 -6.31 12.89 -17.69
CA PRO A 374 -7.69 13.32 -17.48
C PRO A 374 -8.17 13.07 -16.04
N TYR A 375 -7.35 12.40 -15.22
CA TYR A 375 -7.60 12.19 -13.79
C TYR A 375 -6.84 13.20 -12.91
N GLY A 376 -6.10 14.13 -13.52
CA GLY A 376 -5.17 15.07 -12.89
C GLY A 376 -3.72 14.61 -13.03
N SER A 377 -2.79 15.55 -13.21
CA SER A 377 -1.36 15.28 -13.47
C SER A 377 -0.61 14.52 -12.37
N ILE A 378 -1.23 14.41 -11.20
CA ILE A 378 -0.82 13.58 -10.05
C ILE A 378 -1.05 12.08 -10.28
N HIS A 379 -1.86 11.70 -11.28
CA HIS A 379 -2.24 10.33 -11.63
C HIS A 379 -1.60 9.91 -12.96
N PRO A 380 -0.32 9.50 -12.96
CA PRO A 380 0.35 9.04 -14.18
C PRO A 380 -0.31 7.79 -14.75
N ARG A 381 -0.62 7.81 -16.04
CA ARG A 381 -1.30 6.69 -16.71
C ARG A 381 -0.37 5.55 -17.13
N ASP A 382 0.95 5.76 -17.17
CA ASP A 382 1.94 4.70 -17.44
C ASP A 382 2.13 3.80 -16.21
N LYS A 383 1.15 2.93 -15.98
CA LYS A 383 1.22 1.88 -14.95
C LYS A 383 2.05 0.68 -15.40
N GLN A 384 2.34 0.53 -16.70
CA GLN A 384 3.12 -0.59 -17.23
C GLN A 384 4.59 -0.47 -16.79
N ASN A 385 5.20 0.72 -16.90
CA ASN A 385 6.56 0.93 -16.37
C ASN A 385 6.62 0.88 -14.84
N VAL A 386 5.59 1.35 -14.13
CA VAL A 386 5.49 1.19 -12.66
C VAL A 386 5.48 -0.29 -12.27
N ALA A 387 4.60 -1.08 -12.89
CA ALA A 387 4.46 -2.52 -12.63
C ALA A 387 5.74 -3.29 -12.98
N HIS A 388 6.37 -3.00 -14.13
CA HIS A 388 7.64 -3.60 -14.54
C HIS A 388 8.76 -3.31 -13.53
N ARG A 389 8.91 -2.06 -13.07
CA ARG A 389 9.92 -1.67 -12.08
C ARG A 389 9.69 -2.36 -10.72
N LEU A 390 8.43 -2.49 -10.28
CA LEU A 390 8.09 -3.29 -9.11
C LEU A 390 8.37 -4.78 -9.31
N GLN A 391 8.07 -5.35 -10.47
CA GLN A 391 8.28 -6.76 -10.80
C GLN A 391 9.76 -7.14 -10.81
N LEU A 392 10.64 -6.27 -11.32
CA LEU A 392 12.10 -6.43 -11.18
C LEU A 392 12.53 -6.44 -9.70
N GLY A 393 12.00 -5.53 -8.89
CA GLY A 393 12.28 -5.47 -7.45
C GLY A 393 11.78 -6.70 -6.68
N ALA A 394 10.58 -7.18 -7.00
CA ALA A 394 10.01 -8.40 -6.44
C ALA A 394 10.89 -9.61 -6.79
N ARG A 395 11.30 -9.78 -8.05
CA ARG A 395 12.21 -10.85 -8.48
C ARG A 395 13.53 -10.85 -7.71
N ALA A 396 14.18 -9.69 -7.58
CA ALA A 396 15.45 -9.58 -6.86
C ALA A 396 15.30 -9.76 -5.33
N VAL A 397 14.28 -9.18 -4.70
CA VAL A 397 14.17 -9.05 -3.23
C VAL A 397 13.19 -10.04 -2.59
N ALA A 398 12.07 -10.36 -3.24
CA ALA A 398 11.07 -11.32 -2.76
C ALA A 398 11.35 -12.75 -3.21
N TYR A 399 11.90 -12.92 -4.43
CA TYR A 399 12.27 -14.23 -4.99
C TYR A 399 13.77 -14.52 -4.94
N GLY A 400 14.60 -13.52 -4.62
CA GLY A 400 16.03 -13.70 -4.37
C GLY A 400 16.89 -13.86 -5.63
N GLU A 401 16.36 -13.55 -6.81
CA GLU A 401 17.04 -13.67 -8.10
C GLU A 401 18.35 -12.88 -8.09
N LYS A 402 19.46 -13.56 -8.39
CA LYS A 402 20.81 -12.96 -8.37
C LYS A 402 21.15 -12.32 -9.70
N ASN A 403 21.98 -11.28 -9.65
CA ASN A 403 22.46 -10.52 -10.81
C ASN A 403 21.38 -9.78 -11.62
N LEU A 404 20.13 -9.71 -11.12
CA LEU A 404 19.07 -8.91 -11.71
C LEU A 404 19.23 -7.43 -11.34
N VAL A 405 19.34 -6.56 -12.34
CA VAL A 405 19.37 -5.11 -12.15
C VAL A 405 17.93 -4.58 -12.02
N PHE A 406 17.56 -4.13 -10.82
CA PHE A 406 16.22 -3.63 -10.51
C PHE A 406 16.18 -2.17 -10.01
N GLN A 407 17.34 -1.51 -9.95
CA GLN A 407 17.49 -0.12 -9.50
C GLN A 407 18.21 0.71 -10.57
N GLY A 408 17.89 2.00 -10.67
CA GLY A 408 18.70 2.95 -11.42
C GLY A 408 20.05 3.23 -10.74
N PRO A 409 20.91 4.04 -11.37
CA PRO A 409 22.23 4.34 -10.83
C PRO A 409 22.11 5.26 -9.61
N TYR A 410 22.88 4.94 -8.56
CA TYR A 410 22.98 5.73 -7.33
C TYR A 410 24.45 6.12 -7.11
N PRO A 411 24.75 7.33 -6.61
CA PRO A 411 26.12 7.73 -6.35
C PRO A 411 26.78 6.82 -5.30
N THR A 412 28.07 6.56 -5.49
CA THR A 412 28.95 5.86 -4.54
C THR A 412 29.91 6.81 -3.83
N ARG A 413 30.26 7.93 -4.47
CA ARG A 413 31.25 8.90 -4.00
C ARG A 413 31.03 10.26 -4.64
N ALA A 414 31.31 11.35 -3.94
CA ALA A 414 31.39 12.69 -4.53
C ALA A 414 32.63 13.44 -4.00
N VAL A 415 33.50 13.93 -4.89
CA VAL A 415 34.78 14.56 -4.53
C VAL A 415 34.82 16.01 -5.01
N LEU A 416 35.07 16.94 -4.09
CA LEU A 416 35.18 18.37 -4.38
C LEU A 416 36.62 18.74 -4.77
N GLU A 417 36.82 19.15 -6.01
CA GLU A 417 38.09 19.65 -6.51
C GLU A 417 38.16 21.18 -6.35
N VAL A 418 38.54 21.62 -5.15
CA VAL A 418 38.57 23.05 -4.77
C VAL A 418 39.30 23.95 -5.78
N PRO A 419 40.49 23.61 -6.32
CA PRO A 419 41.21 24.50 -7.25
C PRO A 419 40.50 24.72 -8.60
N ARG A 420 39.59 23.82 -8.99
CA ARG A 420 38.86 23.88 -10.27
C ARG A 420 37.39 24.27 -10.11
N ALA A 421 36.89 24.40 -8.88
CA ALA A 421 35.47 24.54 -8.55
C ALA A 421 34.59 23.48 -9.24
N LEU A 422 35.08 22.22 -9.25
CA LEU A 422 34.40 21.07 -9.82
C LEU A 422 34.01 20.06 -8.75
N LEU A 423 32.89 19.36 -8.97
CA LEU A 423 32.42 18.27 -8.12
C LEU A 423 32.27 17.00 -8.96
N ASN A 424 33.08 15.98 -8.66
CA ASN A 424 33.10 14.71 -9.37
C ASN A 424 32.27 13.66 -8.62
N VAL A 425 31.11 13.30 -9.17
CA VAL A 425 30.21 12.28 -8.64
C VAL A 425 30.47 10.96 -9.36
N THR A 426 30.70 9.88 -8.61
CA THR A 426 30.98 8.53 -9.12
C THR A 426 29.81 7.59 -8.81
N TYR A 427 29.53 6.65 -9.70
CA TYR A 427 28.41 5.69 -9.63
C TYR A 427 28.93 4.26 -9.81
N SER A 428 28.29 3.28 -9.17
CA SER A 428 28.62 1.84 -9.33
C SER A 428 28.10 1.23 -10.62
N GLN A 429 27.12 1.85 -11.26
CA GLN A 429 26.48 1.39 -12.49
C GLN A 429 26.88 2.26 -13.68
N GLN A 430 26.94 1.66 -14.87
CA GLN A 430 27.17 2.39 -16.10
C GLN A 430 26.00 3.34 -16.39
N LEU A 431 26.33 4.60 -16.63
CA LEU A 431 25.39 5.68 -16.88
C LEU A 431 24.96 5.76 -18.34
N VAL A 432 23.66 5.96 -18.54
CA VAL A 432 23.04 6.43 -19.78
C VAL A 432 22.49 7.83 -19.51
N TRP A 433 23.18 8.82 -20.04
CA TRP A 433 22.80 10.22 -19.86
C TRP A 433 21.77 10.65 -20.92
N ARG A 434 20.62 11.21 -20.50
CA ARG A 434 19.60 11.79 -21.39
C ARG A 434 19.51 13.31 -21.16
N ARG A 435 19.16 14.08 -22.20
CA ARG A 435 18.98 15.56 -22.18
C ARG A 435 20.02 16.36 -21.37
N ARG A 436 21.18 16.64 -21.99
CA ARG A 436 22.33 17.38 -21.40
C ARG A 436 22.02 18.81 -20.94
N ASP A 437 20.88 19.35 -21.34
CA ASP A 437 20.38 20.70 -21.12
C ASP A 437 19.47 20.84 -19.89
N THR A 438 18.96 19.73 -19.31
CA THR A 438 18.02 19.79 -18.19
C THR A 438 18.74 20.04 -16.85
N PRO A 439 18.41 21.11 -16.10
CA PRO A 439 18.97 21.34 -14.77
C PRO A 439 18.50 20.26 -13.79
N ALA A 440 19.39 19.35 -13.43
CA ALA A 440 19.07 18.17 -12.61
C ALA A 440 19.81 18.12 -11.27
N PHE A 441 20.87 18.91 -11.09
CA PHE A 441 21.67 18.96 -9.87
C PHE A 441 21.66 20.36 -9.28
N GLU A 442 21.65 20.41 -7.94
CA GLU A 442 21.78 21.65 -7.18
C GLU A 442 22.77 21.43 -6.03
N VAL A 443 23.56 22.45 -5.71
CA VAL A 443 24.49 22.45 -4.59
C VAL A 443 24.08 23.47 -3.55
N CYS A 444 24.24 23.08 -2.29
CA CYS A 444 24.06 23.95 -1.14
C CYS A 444 25.39 24.64 -0.84
N CYS A 445 25.43 25.96 -1.04
CA CYS A 445 26.61 26.77 -0.76
C CYS A 445 26.39 27.57 0.52
N SER A 446 27.36 27.53 1.43
CA SER A 446 27.32 28.33 2.66
C SER A 446 27.46 29.83 2.33
N SER A 447 26.58 30.66 2.88
CA SER A 447 26.63 32.12 2.75
C SER A 447 26.57 32.79 4.13
N PRO A 448 27.18 33.96 4.34
CA PRO A 448 27.01 34.73 5.59
C PRO A 448 25.56 35.12 5.89
N VAL A 449 24.67 35.08 4.89
CA VAL A 449 23.29 35.56 4.96
C VAL A 449 22.26 34.42 5.03
N SER A 450 22.63 33.20 4.63
CA SER A 450 21.76 32.02 4.70
C SER A 450 22.60 30.76 4.94
N PRO A 451 22.18 29.85 5.84
CA PRO A 451 22.88 28.60 6.06
C PRO A 451 22.99 27.74 4.79
N CYS A 452 22.03 27.84 3.86
CA CYS A 452 22.02 27.10 2.61
C CYS A 452 21.26 27.85 1.51
N GLY A 453 21.95 28.29 0.47
CA GLY A 453 21.34 28.64 -0.81
C GLY A 453 21.52 27.50 -1.81
N TRP A 454 20.42 26.91 -2.31
CA TRP A 454 20.47 25.92 -3.38
C TRP A 454 20.71 26.61 -4.72
N LEU A 455 21.86 26.33 -5.34
CA LEU A 455 22.26 26.87 -6.63
C LEU A 455 22.34 25.74 -7.67
N PRO A 456 21.93 25.96 -8.93
CA PRO A 456 22.11 24.98 -9.99
C PRO A 456 23.59 24.60 -10.15
N ALA A 457 23.86 23.30 -10.32
CA ALA A 457 25.19 22.75 -10.57
C ALA A 457 25.26 22.17 -11.99
N PRO A 458 25.68 22.95 -13.01
CA PRO A 458 25.67 22.50 -14.40
C PRO A 458 26.62 21.33 -14.64
N VAL A 459 26.19 20.36 -15.43
CA VAL A 459 27.05 19.23 -15.83
C VAL A 459 28.02 19.69 -16.93
N VAL A 460 29.32 19.56 -16.66
CA VAL A 460 30.38 19.91 -17.63
C VAL A 460 31.03 18.70 -18.29
N ALA A 461 31.00 17.53 -17.64
CA ALA A 461 31.50 16.28 -18.22
C ALA A 461 30.68 15.08 -17.74
N VAL A 462 30.54 14.06 -18.59
CA VAL A 462 29.90 12.78 -18.26
C VAL A 462 30.79 11.66 -18.79
N GLY A 463 31.28 10.82 -17.89
CA GLY A 463 31.95 9.56 -18.20
C GLY A 463 30.99 8.38 -18.11
N SER A 464 31.50 7.15 -18.29
CA SER A 464 30.68 5.93 -18.21
C SER A 464 30.14 5.66 -16.79
N HIS A 465 30.83 6.14 -15.75
CA HIS A 465 30.49 5.94 -14.34
C HIS A 465 30.61 7.24 -13.52
N THR A 466 30.80 8.39 -14.18
CA THR A 466 31.11 9.67 -13.52
C THR A 466 30.34 10.83 -14.11
N VAL A 467 30.01 11.80 -13.27
CA VAL A 467 29.42 13.10 -13.65
C VAL A 467 30.24 14.20 -12.99
N THR A 468 30.76 15.12 -13.80
CA THR A 468 31.50 16.30 -13.32
C THR A 468 30.57 17.50 -13.38
N LEU A 469 30.34 18.13 -12.23
CA LEU A 469 29.53 19.33 -12.07
C LEU A 469 30.42 20.56 -11.89
N ALA A 470 30.05 21.68 -12.51
CA ALA A 470 30.60 22.99 -12.17
C ALA A 470 29.86 23.59 -10.96
N LEU A 471 30.58 24.40 -10.18
CA LEU A 471 30.06 25.06 -8.97
C LEU A 471 30.03 26.60 -9.12
N PRO A 472 29.33 27.16 -10.13
CA PRO A 472 29.34 28.60 -10.39
C PRO A 472 28.75 29.37 -9.20
N GLY A 473 29.54 30.29 -8.64
CA GLY A 473 29.13 31.12 -7.51
C GLY A 473 29.16 30.43 -6.14
N CYS A 474 29.57 29.16 -6.06
CA CYS A 474 29.87 28.53 -4.77
C CYS A 474 31.25 29.02 -4.29
N GLY A 475 31.33 29.47 -3.03
CA GLY A 475 32.59 29.84 -2.39
C GLY A 475 33.42 28.62 -1.99
N THR A 476 34.27 28.77 -0.98
CA THR A 476 35.15 27.71 -0.48
C THR A 476 34.44 26.57 0.29
N LEU A 477 33.11 26.61 0.43
CA LEU A 477 32.35 25.64 1.24
C LEU A 477 31.05 25.20 0.56
N VAL A 478 31.10 24.03 -0.07
CA VAL A 478 29.92 23.20 -0.42
C VAL A 478 29.49 22.46 0.83
N LEU A 479 28.20 22.53 1.19
CA LEU A 479 27.61 21.81 2.32
C LEU A 479 26.84 20.55 1.90
N ALA A 480 26.24 20.57 0.70
CA ALA A 480 25.48 19.44 0.18
C ALA A 480 25.35 19.47 -1.35
N LEU A 481 25.06 18.31 -1.94
CA LEU A 481 24.67 18.12 -3.34
C LEU A 481 23.33 17.38 -3.37
N ARG A 482 22.39 17.81 -4.21
CA ARG A 482 21.15 17.08 -4.47
C ARG A 482 20.86 16.88 -5.97
N TYR A 483 20.10 15.84 -6.28
CA TYR A 483 19.67 15.49 -7.65
C TYR A 483 18.15 15.32 -7.72
N ALA A 484 17.53 15.83 -8.80
CA ALA A 484 16.12 15.71 -9.13
C ALA A 484 15.14 16.21 -8.03
N TRP A 485 15.49 17.30 -7.33
CA TRP A 485 14.79 17.79 -6.14
C TRP A 485 13.58 18.70 -6.40
N ALA A 486 13.04 18.70 -7.63
CA ALA A 486 11.83 19.44 -7.98
C ALA A 486 10.58 18.55 -7.93
N GLU A 487 9.41 19.16 -7.74
CA GLU A 487 8.11 18.48 -7.89
C GLU A 487 7.96 17.85 -9.29
N TRP A 488 8.52 18.51 -10.31
CA TRP A 488 8.61 18.06 -11.70
C TRP A 488 10.07 18.12 -12.19
N PRO A 489 10.90 17.07 -11.94
CA PRO A 489 12.34 17.15 -12.17
C PRO A 489 12.77 16.88 -13.62
N CYS A 490 11.90 16.27 -14.43
CA CYS A 490 12.20 15.94 -15.82
C CYS A 490 10.91 15.68 -16.63
N GLU A 491 11.05 15.64 -17.95
CA GLU A 491 9.98 15.20 -18.85
C GLU A 491 9.88 13.67 -18.92
N TYR A 492 8.79 13.18 -19.53
CA TYR A 492 8.48 11.76 -19.62
C TYR A 492 9.66 10.95 -20.18
N GLN A 493 10.09 9.95 -19.42
CA GLN A 493 11.26 9.09 -19.64
C GLN A 493 12.56 9.86 -20.01
N SER A 494 12.68 11.12 -19.57
CA SER A 494 13.73 12.07 -19.99
C SER A 494 14.52 12.69 -18.83
N CYS A 495 14.50 12.08 -17.64
CA CYS A 495 15.42 12.40 -16.54
C CYS A 495 16.90 12.28 -16.93
N ALA A 496 17.77 13.00 -16.23
CA ALA A 496 19.15 13.15 -16.68
C ALA A 496 19.96 11.85 -16.61
N LEU A 497 19.75 11.06 -15.55
CA LEU A 497 20.46 9.81 -15.27
C LEU A 497 19.59 8.56 -15.38
N TYR A 498 20.03 7.63 -16.22
CA TYR A 498 19.55 6.25 -16.32
C TYR A 498 20.73 5.28 -16.26
N ASN A 499 20.46 3.98 -16.07
CA ASN A 499 21.41 2.92 -16.36
C ASN A 499 21.18 2.31 -17.76
N THR A 500 22.01 1.34 -18.14
CA THR A 500 21.91 0.60 -19.41
C THR A 500 20.63 -0.23 -19.56
N GLN A 501 19.91 -0.53 -18.47
CA GLN A 501 18.61 -1.19 -18.49
C GLN A 501 17.42 -0.22 -18.59
N GLY A 502 17.68 1.08 -18.73
CA GLY A 502 16.63 2.09 -18.82
C GLY A 502 15.94 2.41 -17.50
N LEU A 503 16.55 2.08 -16.35
CA LEU A 503 16.04 2.46 -15.03
C LEU A 503 16.59 3.84 -14.61
N PRO A 504 15.73 4.79 -14.22
CA PRO A 504 16.15 6.14 -13.82
C PRO A 504 16.79 6.14 -12.43
N ALA A 505 17.77 7.03 -12.22
CA ALA A 505 18.30 7.31 -10.89
C ALA A 505 17.19 7.88 -9.99
N PRO A 506 17.05 7.44 -8.72
CA PRO A 506 16.20 8.11 -7.74
C PRO A 506 16.81 9.48 -7.36
N PRO A 507 16.01 10.40 -6.78
CA PRO A 507 16.54 11.62 -6.18
C PRO A 507 17.46 11.26 -5.00
N PHE A 508 18.53 12.04 -4.81
CA PHE A 508 19.48 11.85 -3.72
C PHE A 508 19.95 13.17 -3.12
N LEU A 509 20.36 13.13 -1.86
CA LEU A 509 21.00 14.21 -1.11
C LEU A 509 22.29 13.66 -0.49
N LEU A 510 23.42 14.32 -0.76
CA LEU A 510 24.73 14.06 -0.16
C LEU A 510 25.11 15.27 0.68
N GLU A 511 25.66 15.04 1.88
CA GLU A 511 26.11 16.11 2.78
C GLU A 511 27.62 16.02 3.05
N THR A 512 28.24 17.18 3.28
CA THR A 512 29.68 17.29 3.48
C THR A 512 30.05 16.96 4.92
N LEU A 513 30.36 15.69 5.19
CA LEU A 513 30.99 15.31 6.45
C LEU A 513 32.45 15.78 6.46
N ARG A 514 32.84 16.57 7.49
CA ARG A 514 34.25 16.96 7.70
C ARG A 514 35.09 15.74 8.10
N SER A 515 35.59 15.00 7.11
CA SER A 515 36.57 13.93 7.37
C SER A 515 37.91 14.54 7.77
N SER A 516 38.46 14.11 8.90
CA SER A 516 39.79 14.53 9.36
C SER A 516 40.88 13.67 8.72
N ASN A 517 41.17 13.88 7.43
CA ASN A 517 42.30 13.22 6.77
C ASN A 517 43.15 14.17 5.94
N ARG A 518 44.45 13.89 5.91
CA ARG A 518 45.48 14.80 5.39
C ARG A 518 45.57 14.72 3.87
N ALA A 519 45.02 15.72 3.18
CA ALA A 519 45.63 16.45 2.04
C ALA A 519 44.56 17.13 1.17
N GLY A 520 44.30 18.43 1.40
CA GLY A 520 43.69 19.37 0.43
C GLY A 520 42.21 19.17 0.01
N ASP A 521 41.77 17.93 -0.14
CA ASP A 521 40.50 17.58 -0.79
C ASP A 521 39.39 17.35 0.26
N MET A 522 38.19 17.85 -0.05
CA MET A 522 36.98 17.58 0.73
C MET A 522 36.11 16.53 0.02
N GLU A 523 35.72 15.50 0.77
CA GLU A 523 34.85 14.44 0.26
C GLU A 523 33.42 14.60 0.78
N LEU A 524 32.47 14.61 -0.15
CA LEU A 524 31.03 14.52 0.13
C LEU A 524 30.70 13.03 0.28
N LEU A 525 30.31 12.64 1.49
CA LEU A 525 29.96 11.26 1.80
C LEU A 525 28.46 11.01 1.60
N LEU A 526 28.13 9.78 1.22
CA LEU A 526 26.76 9.29 1.29
C LEU A 526 26.31 9.33 2.75
N LEU A 527 25.13 9.91 3.00
CA LEU A 527 24.55 9.94 4.33
C LEU A 527 24.31 8.51 4.84
N HIS A 528 24.98 8.15 5.93
CA HIS A 528 24.48 7.12 6.83
C HIS A 528 23.39 7.75 7.72
N PRO A 529 22.34 6.99 8.11
CA PRO A 529 21.09 7.53 8.70
C PRO A 529 21.21 8.09 10.14
N SER A 530 22.40 8.46 10.60
CA SER A 530 22.69 8.96 11.95
C SER A 530 23.04 10.45 12.03
N SER A 531 23.15 11.17 10.90
CA SER A 531 23.44 12.61 10.88
C SER A 531 22.30 13.42 10.28
N SER A 532 21.19 13.52 11.02
CA SER A 532 20.13 14.49 10.71
C SER A 532 20.54 15.87 11.24
N LEU A 533 21.21 16.68 10.42
CA LEU A 533 21.12 18.13 10.61
C LEU A 533 19.71 18.54 10.21
N ALA A 534 18.91 18.97 11.19
CA ALA A 534 17.55 19.44 10.96
C ALA A 534 17.61 20.81 10.26
N TRP A 535 17.70 20.79 8.93
CA TRP A 535 17.56 21.98 8.10
C TRP A 535 16.12 22.46 8.14
N GLY A 536 15.83 23.40 9.03
CA GLY A 536 14.69 24.30 8.85
C GLY A 536 14.94 25.14 7.60
N VAL A 537 14.06 24.98 6.61
CA VAL A 537 14.02 25.74 5.35
C VAL A 537 12.88 26.74 5.42
#